data_AF-A0A8J6W6Q6-F1
#
_entry.id   AF-A0A8J6W6Q6-F1
#
_cell.length_a   1.000
_cell.length_b   1.000
_cell.length_c   1.000
_cell.angle_alpha   90.00
_cell.angle_beta   90.00
_cell.angle_gamma   90.00
#
_symmetry.space_group_name_H-M   'P 1'
#
loop_
_entity.id
_entity.type
_entity.pdbx_description
1 polymer ?
#
loop_
_entity_poly.entity_id
_entity_poly.type
_entity_poly.pdbx_seq_one_letter_code
_entity_poly.pdbx_strand_id
1 'polypeptide(L)'
;MSQKTIQCKLVASPATRQHLWMLAAKKNTPLINALIQAVVTHDDFETWRLKGRHPTDAITQLCKSLKTETPFSGQPARFYTSAEKAVNYIFKSWFTLQSRLQRQITGKQMWLTILKSDEELTEMCGQDLDTVQKKAVQILAQLEKAVEIDETEGSQGKSKKDVIRAQLFKKHDGAKQSLIRCATAYLLKNGGKIPDQSEDPEKFAYRRRKAEIQVQRLQDQLEARIPKGRDLTGQAWLSTLLTATTTVPRDNREHKQWQDKLLAQPHTIPFPILFETNTDLVWSQNQAGRLCVRFSGLKEHTFQIFCDQRQLPWFQRFLEDQTTKRASKNQHSSALFTLRSARIFWQESDRKGQPWETHYLTLFCTVDVRLWSAEGTEEVRQEKAVGTARALTRMNENGSLSDTQQSKAKRLTSTLERINSPFDRPSQPRFPGQSHIIAGLSLSWDNPLTLAVWNAKTQEVLVYRSLRQLLGKDYSLFLRQRREQGKQSHDRHKAQRQGKNNQFGTSNVGEHVDRLLAKAVVVTAQQYGAGSIAIPKLDNIREILNAEIQAKAEQKAPGSIEGQKRYAKQYKSSIHKWSYGRLLDQIASKAVQNGLAIEAVKQPLQQNAGEMAKAVAIAAYESRQAIVS
;
A
#
# COMPACT_ATOMS: atom_id res chain seq x y z
N MET A 1 8.00 -7.15 3.92
CA MET A 1 7.42 -6.91 5.27
C MET A 1 7.47 -8.22 6.06
N SER A 2 8.08 -8.24 7.25
CA SER A 2 8.15 -9.44 8.12
C SER A 2 6.91 -9.64 9.00
N GLN A 3 5.98 -8.69 8.98
CA GLN A 3 4.79 -8.70 9.81
C GLN A 3 3.65 -9.46 9.14
N LYS A 4 2.94 -10.25 9.92
CA LYS A 4 1.77 -11.04 9.50
C LYS A 4 0.62 -10.77 10.45
N THR A 5 -0.60 -10.69 9.93
CA THR A 5 -1.81 -10.63 10.75
C THR A 5 -2.41 -12.02 10.89
N ILE A 6 -2.67 -12.44 12.13
CA ILE A 6 -3.45 -13.64 12.46
C ILE A 6 -4.78 -13.21 13.10
N GLN A 7 -5.80 -14.05 13.02
CA GLN A 7 -7.14 -13.72 13.51
C GLN A 7 -7.80 -14.90 14.23
N CYS A 8 -8.39 -14.66 15.38
CA CYS A 8 -9.17 -15.66 16.10
C CYS A 8 -10.49 -15.10 16.60
N LYS A 9 -11.44 -16.00 16.89
CA LYS A 9 -12.71 -15.63 17.51
C LYS A 9 -12.50 -15.48 19.02
N LEU A 10 -13.09 -14.43 19.58
CA LEU A 10 -13.14 -14.21 21.02
C LEU A 10 -14.50 -14.67 21.56
N VAL A 11 -14.46 -15.44 22.64
CA VAL A 11 -15.66 -15.88 23.36
C VAL A 11 -15.65 -15.27 24.76
N ALA A 12 -16.75 -14.60 25.13
CA ALA A 12 -16.92 -13.98 26.43
C ALA A 12 -18.39 -14.06 26.87
N SER A 13 -18.66 -13.79 28.15
CA SER A 13 -20.01 -13.78 28.70
C SER A 13 -20.91 -12.77 27.96
N PRO A 14 -22.24 -13.01 27.88
CA PRO A 14 -23.18 -12.06 27.28
C PRO A 14 -23.05 -10.64 27.83
N ALA A 15 -22.93 -10.49 29.16
CA ALA A 15 -22.72 -9.20 29.82
C ALA A 15 -21.45 -8.48 29.35
N THR A 16 -20.34 -9.23 29.21
CA THR A 16 -19.08 -8.68 28.67
C THR A 16 -19.23 -8.21 27.23
N ARG A 17 -19.91 -9.00 26.39
CA ARG A 17 -20.15 -8.66 24.98
C ARG A 17 -21.03 -7.43 24.84
N GLN A 18 -22.09 -7.34 25.63
CA GLN A 18 -22.99 -6.19 25.68
C GLN A 18 -22.25 -4.93 26.14
N HIS A 19 -21.49 -5.00 27.23
CA HIS A 19 -20.69 -3.88 27.73
C HIS A 19 -19.71 -3.36 26.68
N LEU A 20 -18.96 -4.28 26.04
CA LEU A 20 -18.02 -3.94 24.98
C LEU A 20 -18.71 -3.33 23.76
N TRP A 21 -19.87 -3.85 23.37
CA TRP A 21 -20.67 -3.28 22.29
C TRP A 21 -21.11 -1.85 22.61
N MET A 22 -21.61 -1.61 23.81
CA MET A 22 -22.03 -0.28 24.25
C MET A 22 -20.86 0.72 24.21
N LEU A 23 -19.69 0.34 24.71
CA LEU A 23 -18.49 1.19 24.62
C LEU A 23 -18.10 1.45 23.16
N ALA A 24 -18.08 0.42 22.31
CA ALA A 24 -17.63 0.54 20.93
C ALA A 24 -18.60 1.33 20.03
N ALA A 25 -19.90 1.04 20.14
CA ALA A 25 -20.94 1.58 19.27
C ALA A 25 -21.55 2.90 19.78
N LYS A 26 -21.71 3.09 21.09
CA LYS A 26 -22.37 4.30 21.64
C LYS A 26 -21.39 5.39 22.09
N LYS A 27 -20.14 5.05 22.40
CA LYS A 27 -19.13 6.04 22.82
C LYS A 27 -17.99 6.20 21.80
N ASN A 28 -17.27 5.12 21.52
CA ASN A 28 -16.03 5.18 20.74
C ASN A 28 -16.25 5.50 19.25
N THR A 29 -17.23 4.88 18.59
CA THR A 29 -17.54 5.17 17.18
C THR A 29 -18.06 6.60 16.97
N PRO A 30 -19.00 7.11 17.80
CA PRO A 30 -19.36 8.53 17.78
C PRO A 30 -18.18 9.47 18.01
N LEU A 31 -17.28 9.17 18.95
CA LEU A 31 -16.08 9.98 19.16
C LEU A 31 -15.17 10.00 17.91
N ILE A 32 -14.96 8.86 17.27
CA ILE A 32 -14.19 8.79 16.01
C ILE A 32 -14.87 9.62 14.92
N ASN A 33 -16.20 9.56 14.80
CA ASN A 33 -16.96 10.35 13.83
C ASN A 33 -16.81 11.86 14.10
N ALA A 34 -16.93 12.28 15.36
CA ALA A 34 -16.75 13.68 15.77
C ALA A 34 -15.33 14.17 15.49
N LEU A 35 -14.31 13.36 15.82
CA LEU A 35 -12.92 13.67 15.49
C LEU A 35 -12.67 13.78 13.99
N ILE A 36 -13.28 12.92 13.16
CA ILE A 36 -13.17 13.03 11.71
C ILE A 36 -13.73 14.38 11.23
N GLN A 37 -14.90 14.80 11.74
CA GLN A 37 -15.47 16.09 11.39
C GLN A 37 -14.58 17.25 11.86
N ALA A 38 -14.11 17.21 13.11
CA ALA A 38 -13.27 18.25 13.68
C ALA A 38 -11.94 18.44 12.91
N VAL A 39 -11.36 17.36 12.39
CA VAL A 39 -10.15 17.46 11.54
C VAL A 39 -10.46 18.13 10.21
N VAL A 40 -11.63 17.85 9.62
CA VAL A 40 -12.03 18.40 8.31
C VAL A 40 -12.38 19.88 8.40
N THR A 41 -12.96 20.31 9.51
CA THR A 41 -13.33 21.70 9.76
C THR A 41 -12.19 22.52 10.38
N HIS A 42 -11.00 21.95 10.54
CA HIS A 42 -9.86 22.65 11.14
C HIS A 42 -9.27 23.67 10.15
N ASP A 43 -8.92 24.86 10.63
CA ASP A 43 -8.39 25.95 9.80
C ASP A 43 -7.15 25.52 8.98
N ASP A 44 -6.22 24.81 9.63
CA ASP A 44 -5.02 24.29 8.96
C ASP A 44 -5.26 23.10 8.00
N PHE A 45 -6.49 22.58 7.85
CA PHE A 45 -6.75 21.35 7.08
C PHE A 45 -6.19 21.42 5.65
N GLU A 46 -6.40 22.55 4.98
CA GLU A 46 -5.90 22.78 3.62
C GLU A 46 -4.36 22.85 3.58
N THR A 47 -3.73 23.42 4.60
CA THR A 47 -2.27 23.44 4.71
C THR A 47 -1.71 22.02 4.91
N TRP A 48 -2.38 21.18 5.69
CA TRP A 48 -2.01 19.78 5.90
C TRP A 48 -2.21 18.97 4.61
N ARG A 49 -3.28 19.27 3.86
CA ARG A 49 -3.56 18.67 2.55
C ARG A 49 -2.43 18.92 1.57
N LEU A 50 -1.99 20.17 1.44
CA LEU A 50 -0.88 20.55 0.57
C LEU A 50 0.45 19.95 1.03
N LYS A 51 0.73 19.94 2.34
CA LYS A 51 1.94 19.32 2.92
C LYS A 51 1.93 17.79 2.83
N GLY A 52 0.77 17.16 2.67
CA GLY A 52 0.60 15.71 2.65
C GLY A 52 0.74 15.04 4.02
N ARG A 53 0.71 15.82 5.11
CA ARG A 53 0.84 15.34 6.49
C ARG A 53 0.22 16.34 7.46
N HIS A 54 -0.34 15.83 8.55
CA HIS A 54 -0.82 16.60 9.69
C HIS A 54 0.05 16.35 10.94
N PRO A 55 0.12 17.30 11.88
CA PRO A 55 0.75 17.08 13.18
C PRO A 55 0.00 15.99 13.97
N THR A 56 0.73 15.02 14.54
CA THR A 56 0.10 13.94 15.34
C THR A 56 -0.56 14.48 16.62
N ASP A 57 -0.02 15.58 17.15
CA ASP A 57 -0.54 16.22 18.37
C ASP A 57 -1.85 16.97 18.13
N ALA A 58 -2.14 17.40 16.89
CA ALA A 58 -3.38 18.12 16.56
C ALA A 58 -4.62 17.26 16.87
N ILE A 59 -4.62 15.98 16.47
CA ILE A 59 -5.71 15.06 16.79
C ILE A 59 -5.78 14.77 18.29
N THR A 60 -4.64 14.75 18.98
CA THR A 60 -4.60 14.55 20.43
C THR A 60 -5.24 15.73 21.16
N GLN A 61 -5.00 16.96 20.70
CA GLN A 61 -5.63 18.18 21.23
C GLN A 61 -7.14 18.20 20.95
N LEU A 62 -7.56 17.90 19.71
CA LEU A 62 -8.98 17.76 19.36
C LEU A 62 -9.67 16.67 20.18
N CYS A 63 -8.98 15.55 20.44
CA CYS A 63 -9.57 14.52 21.28
C CYS A 63 -9.71 14.99 22.72
N LYS A 64 -8.73 15.73 23.27
CA LYS A 64 -8.78 16.28 24.63
C LYS A 64 -10.00 17.19 24.84
N SER A 65 -10.31 18.07 23.90
CA SER A 65 -11.50 18.94 24.00
C SER A 65 -12.81 18.14 23.97
N LEU A 66 -12.87 17.08 23.17
CA LEU A 66 -14.07 16.22 23.11
C LEU A 66 -14.21 15.29 24.33
N LYS A 67 -13.16 15.00 25.11
CA LYS A 67 -13.27 14.05 26.25
C LYS A 67 -14.22 14.54 27.34
N THR A 68 -14.36 15.85 27.49
CA THR A 68 -15.19 16.48 28.51
C THR A 68 -16.67 16.52 28.14
N GLU A 69 -17.01 16.28 26.88
CA GLU A 69 -18.41 16.28 26.45
C GLU A 69 -19.16 15.07 27.01
N THR A 70 -20.40 15.30 27.45
CA THR A 70 -21.30 14.27 28.01
C THR A 70 -21.46 13.01 27.15
N PRO A 71 -21.56 13.05 25.79
CA PRO A 71 -21.66 11.83 24.99
C PRO A 71 -20.41 10.95 25.01
N PHE A 72 -19.24 11.51 25.31
CA PHE A 72 -17.95 10.81 25.20
C PHE A 72 -17.30 10.53 26.56
N SER A 73 -17.82 11.10 27.65
CA SER A 73 -17.26 10.96 28.99
C SER A 73 -17.44 9.55 29.58
N GLY A 74 -16.58 9.21 30.54
CA GLY A 74 -16.66 7.96 31.30
C GLY A 74 -16.40 6.69 30.47
N GLN A 75 -15.59 6.76 29.42
CA GLN A 75 -15.03 5.57 28.76
C GLN A 75 -13.59 5.32 29.23
N PRO A 76 -13.07 4.09 29.17
CA PRO A 76 -11.71 3.80 29.62
C PRO A 76 -10.67 4.59 28.81
N ALA A 77 -9.58 5.02 29.47
CA ALA A 77 -8.52 5.82 28.85
C ALA A 77 -8.02 5.25 27.50
N ARG A 78 -7.95 3.92 27.40
CA ARG A 78 -7.53 3.22 26.17
C ARG A 78 -8.44 3.40 24.98
N PHE A 79 -9.74 3.65 25.18
CA PHE A 79 -10.68 3.90 24.08
C PHE A 79 -10.43 5.28 23.45
N TYR A 80 -10.13 6.31 24.25
CA TYR A 80 -9.71 7.61 23.71
C TYR A 80 -8.42 7.48 22.88
N THR A 81 -7.41 6.78 23.39
CA THR A 81 -6.18 6.53 22.63
C THR A 81 -6.48 5.76 21.34
N SER A 82 -7.33 4.74 21.40
CA SER A 82 -7.75 4.00 20.20
C SER A 82 -8.43 4.90 19.16
N ALA A 83 -9.31 5.81 19.58
CA ALA A 83 -9.98 6.76 18.71
C ALA A 83 -8.99 7.73 18.05
N GLU A 84 -8.11 8.35 18.85
CA GLU A 84 -7.02 9.22 18.38
C GLU A 84 -6.17 8.51 17.31
N LYS A 85 -5.81 7.25 17.54
CA LYS A 85 -5.00 6.45 16.61
C LYS A 85 -5.75 6.07 15.35
N ALA A 86 -7.02 5.67 15.46
CA ALA A 86 -7.85 5.35 14.30
C ALA A 86 -7.94 6.54 13.34
N VAL A 87 -8.23 7.73 13.86
CA VAL A 87 -8.34 8.96 13.05
C VAL A 87 -6.96 9.37 12.49
N ASN A 88 -5.90 9.30 13.31
CA ASN A 88 -4.53 9.53 12.84
C ASN A 88 -4.15 8.64 11.65
N TYR A 89 -4.47 7.34 11.69
CA TYR A 89 -4.17 6.43 10.58
C TYR A 89 -5.00 6.71 9.33
N ILE A 90 -6.28 7.02 9.50
CA ILE A 90 -7.19 7.40 8.40
C ILE A 90 -6.62 8.61 7.66
N PHE A 91 -6.33 9.70 8.38
CA PHE A 91 -5.84 10.93 7.75
C PHE A 91 -4.39 10.83 7.28
N LYS A 92 -3.51 10.12 7.99
CA LYS A 92 -2.14 9.88 7.51
C LYS A 92 -2.15 9.17 6.15
N SER A 93 -2.98 8.14 6.00
CA SER A 93 -3.14 7.44 4.72
C SER A 93 -3.74 8.35 3.65
N TRP A 94 -4.78 9.11 4.00
CA TRP A 94 -5.47 9.99 3.06
C TRP A 94 -4.58 11.14 2.57
N PHE A 95 -3.91 11.87 3.45
CA PHE A 95 -2.99 12.96 3.09
C PHE A 95 -1.80 12.48 2.25
N THR A 96 -1.26 11.28 2.54
CA THR A 96 -0.20 10.68 1.73
C THR A 96 -0.69 10.39 0.31
N LEU A 97 -1.92 9.88 0.16
CA LEU A 97 -2.52 9.64 -1.15
C LEU A 97 -2.80 10.95 -1.89
N GLN A 98 -3.37 11.96 -1.22
CA GLN A 98 -3.68 13.26 -1.80
C GLN A 98 -2.43 14.00 -2.29
N SER A 99 -1.39 14.08 -1.46
CA SER A 99 -0.13 14.71 -1.89
C SER A 99 0.54 13.98 -3.04
N ARG A 100 0.44 12.63 -3.08
CA ARG A 100 0.91 11.84 -4.22
C ARG A 100 0.13 12.18 -5.50
N LEU A 101 -1.20 12.21 -5.42
CA LEU A 101 -2.06 12.56 -6.55
C LEU A 101 -1.76 13.98 -7.05
N GLN A 102 -1.63 14.96 -6.15
CA GLN A 102 -1.30 16.34 -6.50
C GLN A 102 0.03 16.43 -7.26
N ARG A 103 1.10 15.79 -6.74
CA ARG A 103 2.40 15.75 -7.42
C ARG A 103 2.32 15.10 -8.80
N GLN A 104 1.49 14.06 -8.95
CA GLN A 104 1.27 13.41 -10.24
C GLN A 104 0.53 14.31 -11.23
N ILE A 105 -0.49 15.04 -10.77
CA ILE A 105 -1.22 16.01 -11.59
C ILE A 105 -0.25 17.10 -12.04
N THR A 106 0.47 17.74 -11.12
CA THR A 106 1.43 18.80 -11.45
C THR A 106 2.49 18.31 -12.45
N GLY A 107 3.09 17.14 -12.20
CA GLY A 107 4.09 16.58 -13.11
C GLY A 107 3.54 16.24 -14.50
N LYS A 108 2.29 15.78 -14.59
CA LYS A 108 1.64 15.49 -15.89
C LYS A 108 1.15 16.74 -16.61
N GLN A 109 0.67 17.75 -15.89
CA GLN A 109 0.31 19.05 -16.46
C GLN A 109 1.56 19.72 -17.04
N MET A 110 2.67 19.72 -16.28
CA MET A 110 3.97 20.20 -16.79
C MET A 110 4.45 19.38 -17.99
N TRP A 111 4.21 18.06 -18.00
CA TRP A 111 4.52 17.26 -19.18
C TRP A 111 3.65 17.64 -20.39
N LEU A 112 2.36 17.89 -20.21
CA LEU A 112 1.46 18.32 -21.28
C LEU A 112 1.81 19.71 -21.85
N THR A 113 2.36 20.61 -21.03
CA THR A 113 2.85 21.90 -21.53
C THR A 113 4.11 21.76 -22.39
N ILE A 114 4.96 20.78 -22.10
CA ILE A 114 6.17 20.45 -22.87
C ILE A 114 5.83 19.63 -24.13
N LEU A 115 4.82 18.76 -24.06
CA LEU A 115 4.46 17.83 -25.12
C LEU A 115 3.72 18.53 -26.27
N LYS A 116 4.50 19.15 -27.17
CA LYS A 116 4.04 19.86 -28.38
C LYS A 116 4.36 19.09 -29.66
N SER A 117 3.51 19.22 -30.69
CA SER A 117 3.79 18.65 -32.02
C SER A 117 4.98 19.34 -32.67
N ASP A 118 5.57 18.73 -33.68
CA ASP A 118 6.66 19.35 -34.45
C ASP A 118 6.21 20.70 -35.05
N GLU A 119 4.97 20.78 -35.56
CA GLU A 119 4.36 22.02 -36.06
C GLU A 119 4.22 23.09 -34.97
N GLU A 120 3.66 22.74 -33.80
CA GLU A 120 3.50 23.66 -32.66
C GLU A 120 4.86 24.18 -32.16
N LEU A 121 5.90 23.35 -32.20
CA LEU A 121 7.27 23.75 -31.83
C LEU A 121 7.85 24.76 -32.83
N THR A 122 7.68 24.51 -34.13
CA THR A 122 8.15 25.44 -35.18
C THR A 122 7.42 26.78 -35.15
N GLU A 123 6.11 26.77 -34.89
CA GLU A 123 5.29 27.99 -34.72
C GLU A 123 5.75 28.79 -33.49
N MET A 124 5.99 28.11 -32.36
CA MET A 124 6.43 28.75 -31.13
C MET A 124 7.82 29.41 -31.21
N CYS A 125 8.74 28.86 -32.01
CA CYS A 125 10.06 29.48 -32.21
C CYS A 125 10.16 30.35 -33.46
N GLY A 126 9.17 30.32 -34.35
CA GLY A 126 9.19 31.02 -35.63
C GLY A 126 10.31 30.55 -36.56
N GLN A 127 10.79 29.30 -36.40
CA GLN A 127 11.89 28.72 -37.16
C GLN A 127 11.54 27.34 -37.68
N ASP A 128 12.26 26.88 -38.70
CA ASP A 128 12.05 25.57 -39.30
C ASP A 128 12.46 24.42 -38.37
N LEU A 129 11.94 23.22 -38.68
CA LEU A 129 12.20 22.02 -37.89
C LEU A 129 13.70 21.65 -37.90
N ASP A 130 14.38 21.89 -39.01
CA ASP A 130 15.82 21.60 -39.15
C ASP A 130 16.66 22.44 -38.19
N THR A 131 16.34 23.72 -38.00
CA THR A 131 17.04 24.55 -37.02
C THR A 131 16.77 24.11 -35.57
N VAL A 132 15.54 23.67 -35.27
CA VAL A 132 15.21 23.07 -33.96
C VAL A 132 16.01 21.78 -33.73
N GLN A 133 16.12 20.91 -34.73
CA GLN A 133 16.90 19.67 -34.66
C GLN A 133 18.39 19.93 -34.50
N LYS A 134 18.98 20.83 -35.30
CA LYS A 134 20.39 21.24 -35.16
C LYS A 134 20.68 21.77 -33.76
N LYS A 135 19.77 22.56 -33.19
CA LYS A 135 19.91 23.05 -31.81
C LYS A 135 19.76 21.92 -30.79
N ALA A 136 18.87 20.96 -31.02
CA ALA A 136 18.72 19.78 -30.19
C ALA A 136 19.99 18.90 -30.18
N VAL A 137 20.64 18.69 -31.34
CA VAL A 137 21.95 18.01 -31.44
C VAL A 137 22.99 18.72 -30.58
N GLN A 138 23.10 20.05 -30.71
CA GLN A 138 24.05 20.83 -29.91
C GLN A 138 23.79 20.70 -28.41
N ILE A 139 22.52 20.71 -28.00
CA ILE A 139 22.14 20.57 -26.59
C ILE A 139 22.47 19.18 -26.07
N LEU A 140 22.15 18.12 -26.81
CA LEU A 140 22.50 16.74 -26.42
C LEU A 140 24.01 16.58 -26.29
N ALA A 141 24.79 16.99 -27.29
CA ALA A 141 26.24 16.86 -27.28
C ALA A 141 26.90 17.61 -26.09
N GLN A 142 26.37 18.78 -25.73
CA GLN A 142 26.81 19.51 -24.54
C GLN A 142 26.51 18.75 -23.24
N LEU A 143 25.31 18.16 -23.13
CA LEU A 143 24.90 17.43 -21.94
C LEU A 143 25.64 16.08 -21.82
N GLU A 144 25.84 15.38 -22.93
CA GLU A 144 26.61 14.13 -22.95
C GLU A 144 28.06 14.35 -22.53
N LYS A 145 28.71 15.43 -23.02
CA LYS A 145 30.05 15.83 -22.57
C LYS A 145 30.08 16.24 -21.10
N ALA A 146 29.07 16.99 -20.64
CA ALA A 146 29.00 17.41 -19.23
C ALA A 146 28.80 16.21 -18.29
N VAL A 147 28.00 15.23 -18.69
CA VAL A 147 27.79 14.00 -17.90
C VAL A 147 29.03 13.10 -17.90
N GLU A 148 29.79 13.06 -19.00
CA GLU A 148 31.07 12.33 -19.04
C GLU A 148 32.14 12.94 -18.12
N ILE A 149 32.10 14.26 -17.90
CA ILE A 149 32.98 14.95 -16.94
C ILE A 149 32.48 14.72 -15.50
N ASP A 150 31.18 14.81 -15.24
CA ASP A 150 30.57 14.59 -13.90
C ASP A 150 30.63 13.12 -13.42
N GLU A 151 30.78 12.16 -14.35
CA GLU A 151 31.03 10.75 -14.03
C GLU A 151 32.43 10.54 -13.41
N THR A 152 33.39 11.44 -13.66
CA THR A 152 34.72 11.40 -13.04
C THR A 152 34.79 11.95 -11.61
N GLU A 153 33.76 12.70 -11.14
CA GLU A 153 33.73 13.34 -9.82
C GLU A 153 32.60 12.86 -8.87
N GLY A 154 32.02 11.68 -9.11
CA GLY A 154 31.30 10.95 -8.04
C GLY A 154 29.77 11.04 -8.00
N SER A 155 29.09 11.27 -9.13
CA SER A 155 27.61 11.20 -9.19
C SER A 155 27.07 9.76 -9.35
N GLN A 156 27.44 8.85 -8.45
CA GLN A 156 27.05 7.43 -8.52
C GLN A 156 25.58 7.21 -8.12
N GLY A 157 24.81 6.56 -9.01
CA GLY A 157 23.49 5.99 -8.68
C GLY A 157 22.34 6.24 -9.66
N LYS A 158 22.51 7.08 -10.69
CA LYS A 158 21.48 7.33 -11.73
C LYS A 158 21.98 6.90 -13.11
N SER A 159 21.13 6.25 -13.90
CA SER A 159 21.51 5.92 -15.28
C SER A 159 21.84 7.19 -16.06
N LYS A 160 22.85 7.16 -16.94
CA LYS A 160 23.24 8.29 -17.82
C LYS A 160 22.03 8.96 -18.48
N LYS A 161 21.03 8.16 -18.88
CA LYS A 161 19.75 8.62 -19.44
C LYS A 161 18.89 9.42 -18.46
N ASP A 162 18.82 9.02 -17.19
CA ASP A 162 18.04 9.74 -16.17
C ASP A 162 18.68 11.08 -15.81
N VAL A 163 20.02 11.14 -15.82
CA VAL A 163 20.79 12.38 -15.59
C VAL A 163 20.56 13.36 -16.74
N ILE A 164 20.74 12.91 -17.99
CA ILE A 164 20.47 13.71 -19.19
C ILE A 164 19.03 14.23 -19.17
N ARG A 165 18.06 13.36 -18.87
CA ARG A 165 16.65 13.77 -18.79
C ARG A 165 16.41 14.82 -17.70
N ALA A 166 17.01 14.68 -16.53
CA ALA A 166 16.88 15.67 -15.45
C ALA A 166 17.50 17.02 -15.83
N GLN A 167 18.65 17.01 -16.50
CA GLN A 167 19.30 18.22 -17.01
C GLN A 167 18.48 18.88 -18.13
N LEU A 168 17.84 18.10 -19.01
CA LEU A 168 16.92 18.62 -20.03
C LEU A 168 15.72 19.34 -19.40
N PHE A 169 15.09 18.78 -18.36
CA PHE A 169 14.01 19.49 -17.66
C PHE A 169 14.49 20.82 -17.07
N LYS A 170 15.65 20.85 -16.41
CA LYS A 170 16.23 22.09 -15.88
C LYS A 170 16.52 23.12 -16.98
N LYS A 171 17.07 22.68 -18.11
CA LYS A 171 17.41 23.55 -19.25
C LYS A 171 16.15 24.11 -19.92
N HIS A 172 15.08 23.32 -20.00
CA HIS A 172 13.79 23.79 -20.50
C HIS A 172 13.19 24.87 -19.59
N ASP A 173 13.20 24.67 -18.27
CA ASP A 173 12.60 25.61 -17.31
C ASP A 173 13.40 26.91 -17.17
N GLY A 174 14.73 26.86 -17.33
CA GLY A 174 15.61 28.03 -17.28
C GLY A 174 15.80 28.77 -18.62
N ALA A 175 15.31 28.24 -19.73
CA ALA A 175 15.53 28.82 -21.06
C ALA A 175 14.65 30.05 -21.30
N LYS A 176 15.27 31.23 -21.42
CA LYS A 176 14.59 32.46 -21.86
C LYS A 176 14.36 32.50 -23.38
N GLN A 177 15.20 31.84 -24.16
CA GLN A 177 15.09 31.79 -25.63
C GLN A 177 14.10 30.70 -26.07
N SER A 178 13.15 31.08 -26.94
CA SER A 178 12.12 30.19 -27.50
C SER A 178 12.73 28.99 -28.23
N LEU A 179 13.79 29.20 -29.03
CA LEU A 179 14.47 28.13 -29.77
C LEU A 179 15.10 27.08 -28.85
N ILE A 180 15.78 27.49 -27.76
CA ILE A 180 16.37 26.55 -26.79
C ILE A 180 15.26 25.77 -26.09
N ARG A 181 14.16 26.44 -25.74
CA ARG A 181 13.01 25.80 -25.10
C ARG A 181 12.35 24.76 -26.03
N CYS A 182 12.14 25.10 -27.30
CA CYS A 182 11.56 24.20 -28.30
C CYS A 182 12.48 23.01 -28.61
N ALA A 183 13.78 23.24 -28.79
CA ALA A 183 14.75 22.16 -28.99
C ALA A 183 14.85 21.22 -27.78
N THR A 184 14.77 21.75 -26.56
CA THR A 184 14.77 20.93 -25.34
C THR A 184 13.45 20.13 -25.21
N ALA A 185 12.31 20.73 -25.56
CA ALA A 185 11.02 20.04 -25.61
C ALA A 185 11.00 18.91 -26.65
N TYR A 186 11.59 19.14 -27.83
CA TYR A 186 11.76 18.14 -28.88
C TYR A 186 12.55 16.91 -28.38
N LEU A 187 13.68 17.14 -27.69
CA LEU A 187 14.46 16.07 -27.07
C LEU A 187 13.67 15.34 -25.99
N LEU A 188 12.98 16.07 -25.12
CA LEU A 188 12.19 15.50 -24.04
C LEU A 188 11.08 14.59 -24.59
N LYS A 189 10.34 15.04 -25.62
CA LYS A 189 9.28 14.27 -26.32
C LYS A 189 9.80 12.93 -26.85
N ASN A 190 11.01 12.92 -27.38
CA ASN A 190 11.64 11.76 -28.02
C ASN A 190 12.56 10.95 -27.07
N GLY A 191 12.47 11.20 -25.76
CA GLY A 191 13.19 10.41 -24.76
C GLY A 191 14.70 10.68 -24.70
N GLY A 192 15.11 11.89 -25.04
CA GLY A 192 16.52 12.32 -25.09
C GLY A 192 17.25 11.81 -26.33
N LYS A 193 16.52 11.60 -27.44
CA LYS A 193 17.08 11.15 -28.71
C LYS A 193 16.54 11.98 -29.85
N ILE A 194 17.27 11.96 -30.96
CA ILE A 194 16.81 12.51 -32.23
C ILE A 194 16.28 11.33 -33.04
N PRO A 195 14.99 11.33 -33.42
CA PRO A 195 14.41 10.27 -34.23
C PRO A 195 14.88 10.36 -35.68
N ASP A 196 15.12 9.21 -36.32
CA ASP A 196 15.51 9.12 -37.74
C ASP A 196 14.31 9.31 -38.68
N GLN A 197 13.08 9.23 -38.15
CA GLN A 197 11.83 9.34 -38.89
C GLN A 197 11.05 10.58 -38.44
N SER A 198 10.32 11.18 -39.39
CA SER A 198 9.40 12.29 -39.12
C SER A 198 8.31 11.87 -38.14
N GLU A 199 7.80 12.85 -37.37
CA GLU A 199 6.71 12.61 -36.44
C GLU A 199 5.46 12.09 -37.18
N ASP A 200 4.86 11.04 -36.62
CA ASP A 200 3.53 10.56 -37.01
C ASP A 200 2.47 11.35 -36.21
N PRO A 201 1.68 12.23 -36.87
CA PRO A 201 0.73 13.11 -36.20
C PRO A 201 -0.34 12.32 -35.42
N GLU A 202 -0.78 11.17 -35.94
CA GLU A 202 -1.80 10.35 -35.28
C GLU A 202 -1.23 9.69 -34.01
N LYS A 203 -0.02 9.14 -34.08
CA LYS A 203 0.66 8.58 -32.89
C LYS A 203 0.95 9.68 -31.86
N PHE A 204 1.28 10.88 -32.28
CA PHE A 204 1.46 12.01 -31.36
C PHE A 204 0.15 12.41 -30.70
N ALA A 205 -0.91 12.65 -31.48
CA ALA A 205 -2.23 13.01 -30.98
C ALA A 205 -2.75 11.96 -29.99
N TYR A 206 -2.59 10.67 -30.31
CA TYR A 206 -2.92 9.56 -29.41
C TYR A 206 -2.15 9.62 -28.09
N ARG A 207 -0.83 9.83 -28.14
CA ARG A 207 0.03 9.95 -26.94
C ARG A 207 -0.36 11.14 -26.06
N ARG A 208 -0.61 12.30 -26.67
CA ARG A 208 -1.04 13.53 -25.97
C ARG A 208 -2.41 13.34 -25.33
N ARG A 209 -3.38 12.85 -26.09
CA ARG A 209 -4.73 12.58 -25.60
C ARG A 209 -4.75 11.59 -24.43
N LYS A 210 -3.93 10.53 -24.49
CA LYS A 210 -3.75 9.59 -23.38
C LYS A 210 -3.24 10.28 -22.11
N ALA A 211 -2.32 11.24 -22.22
CA ALA A 211 -1.82 12.00 -21.08
C ALA A 211 -2.88 12.96 -20.50
N GLU A 212 -3.69 13.61 -21.35
CA GLU A 212 -4.82 14.44 -20.93
C GLU A 212 -5.87 13.63 -20.17
N ILE A 213 -6.27 12.47 -20.68
CA ILE A 213 -7.20 11.55 -20.01
C ILE A 213 -6.66 11.15 -18.62
N GLN A 214 -5.34 10.96 -18.49
CA GLN A 214 -4.73 10.66 -17.18
C GLN A 214 -4.85 11.85 -16.23
N VAL A 215 -4.61 13.08 -16.69
CA VAL A 215 -4.75 14.28 -15.84
C VAL A 215 -6.19 14.45 -15.39
N GLN A 216 -7.16 14.38 -16.32
CA GLN A 216 -8.58 14.52 -15.99
C GLN A 216 -9.02 13.49 -14.95
N ARG A 217 -8.64 12.22 -15.12
CA ARG A 217 -8.97 11.17 -14.15
C ARG A 217 -8.29 11.36 -12.80
N LEU A 218 -7.04 11.84 -12.79
CA LEU A 218 -6.35 12.14 -11.54
C LEU A 218 -6.99 13.33 -10.83
N GLN A 219 -7.47 14.33 -11.56
CA GLN A 219 -8.26 15.44 -11.00
C GLN A 219 -9.58 14.93 -10.41
N ASP A 220 -10.33 14.09 -11.12
CA ASP A 220 -11.54 13.43 -10.60
C ASP A 220 -11.25 12.60 -9.33
N GLN A 221 -10.06 11.99 -9.26
CA GLN A 221 -9.59 11.26 -8.07
C GLN A 221 -9.06 12.17 -6.97
N LEU A 222 -8.55 13.36 -7.28
CA LEU A 222 -8.12 14.33 -6.28
C LEU A 222 -9.33 14.93 -5.57
N GLU A 223 -10.42 15.15 -6.33
CA GLU A 223 -11.76 15.42 -5.80
C GLU A 223 -12.32 14.22 -4.98
N ALA A 224 -11.53 13.16 -4.75
CA ALA A 224 -11.91 12.05 -3.90
C ALA A 224 -12.36 12.53 -2.52
N ARG A 225 -13.31 11.75 -2.00
CA ARG A 225 -14.06 12.12 -0.83
C ARG A 225 -13.17 12.14 0.41
N ILE A 226 -13.39 13.19 1.18
CA ILE A 226 -12.96 13.32 2.55
C ILE A 226 -13.35 12.04 3.32
N PRO A 227 -12.48 11.51 4.20
CA PRO A 227 -12.82 10.37 5.02
C PRO A 227 -14.13 10.60 5.78
N LYS A 228 -15.03 9.61 5.74
CA LYS A 228 -16.33 9.68 6.41
C LYS A 228 -16.34 8.79 7.64
N GLY A 229 -17.13 9.21 8.64
CA GLY A 229 -17.47 8.38 9.79
C GLY A 229 -18.37 7.19 9.43
N ARG A 230 -18.72 6.39 10.44
CA ARG A 230 -19.67 5.28 10.33
C ARG A 230 -21.02 5.67 10.91
N ASP A 231 -22.06 5.56 10.10
CA ASP A 231 -23.44 5.68 10.59
C ASP A 231 -23.97 4.30 10.97
N LEU A 232 -24.00 4.03 12.29
CA LEU A 232 -24.51 2.78 12.85
C LEU A 232 -26.04 2.78 13.03
N THR A 233 -26.68 3.96 13.00
CA THR A 233 -28.13 4.10 13.24
C THR A 233 -28.92 4.17 11.93
N GLY A 234 -28.25 4.48 10.82
CA GLY A 234 -28.87 4.70 9.51
C GLY A 234 -29.57 6.06 9.40
N GLN A 235 -29.44 6.94 10.40
CA GLN A 235 -30.10 8.24 10.42
C GLN A 235 -29.61 9.15 9.29
N ALA A 236 -28.32 9.10 8.94
CA ALA A 236 -27.79 9.91 7.83
C ALA A 236 -28.29 9.41 6.47
N TRP A 237 -28.52 8.10 6.35
CA TRP A 237 -29.16 7.52 5.17
C TRP A 237 -30.63 7.95 5.08
N LEU A 238 -31.38 7.82 6.17
CA LEU A 238 -32.79 8.22 6.25
C LEU A 238 -32.99 9.71 5.98
N SER A 239 -32.16 10.57 6.58
CA SER A 239 -32.24 12.02 6.33
C SER A 239 -31.92 12.36 4.88
N THR A 240 -30.92 11.69 4.28
CA THR A 240 -30.61 11.88 2.86
C THR A 240 -31.74 11.39 1.97
N LEU A 241 -32.40 10.28 2.33
CA LEU A 241 -33.57 9.78 1.59
C LEU A 241 -34.70 10.80 1.62
N LEU A 242 -35.02 11.32 2.80
CA LEU A 242 -36.04 12.35 2.98
C LEU A 242 -35.71 13.58 2.13
N THR A 243 -34.50 14.12 2.25
CA THR A 243 -34.04 15.26 1.43
C THR A 243 -34.14 14.97 -0.07
N ALA A 244 -33.71 13.79 -0.52
CA ALA A 244 -33.75 13.42 -1.93
C ALA A 244 -35.18 13.25 -2.48
N THR A 245 -36.14 12.91 -1.61
CA THR A 245 -37.55 12.82 -1.99
C THR A 245 -38.30 14.15 -1.92
N THR A 246 -37.84 15.11 -1.10
CA THR A 246 -38.54 16.38 -0.87
C THR A 246 -37.91 17.58 -1.57
N THR A 247 -36.66 17.47 -2.02
CA THR A 247 -35.91 18.60 -2.62
C THR A 247 -35.21 18.19 -3.91
N VAL A 248 -35.05 19.16 -4.82
CA VAL A 248 -34.25 18.99 -6.04
C VAL A 248 -32.80 19.34 -5.72
N PRO A 249 -31.81 18.52 -6.14
CA PRO A 249 -30.40 18.85 -5.95
C PRO A 249 -30.05 20.17 -6.66
N ARG A 250 -29.23 21.00 -6.02
CA ARG A 250 -28.76 22.27 -6.57
C ARG A 250 -27.85 22.08 -7.78
N ASP A 251 -27.04 21.02 -7.75
CA ASP A 251 -26.10 20.70 -8.82
C ASP A 251 -25.85 19.18 -8.95
N ASN A 252 -25.11 18.80 -9.99
CA ASN A 252 -24.70 17.42 -10.22
C ASN A 252 -23.82 16.85 -9.09
N ARG A 253 -23.12 17.72 -8.33
CA ARG A 253 -22.26 17.29 -7.22
C ARG A 253 -23.12 16.86 -6.03
N GLU A 254 -24.12 17.63 -5.67
CA GLU A 254 -25.08 17.34 -4.63
C GLU A 254 -25.91 16.10 -4.99
N HIS A 255 -26.40 16.01 -6.23
CA HIS A 255 -27.11 14.81 -6.71
C HIS A 255 -26.26 13.55 -6.53
N LYS A 256 -25.00 13.61 -6.96
CA LYS A 256 -24.04 12.50 -6.82
C LYS A 256 -23.78 12.17 -5.34
N GLN A 257 -23.65 13.19 -4.47
CA GLN A 257 -23.47 12.98 -3.04
C GLN A 257 -24.66 12.25 -2.39
N TRP A 258 -25.90 12.61 -2.76
CA TRP A 258 -27.11 11.95 -2.27
C TRP A 258 -27.17 10.52 -2.77
N GLN A 259 -27.03 10.32 -4.09
CA GLN A 259 -27.04 9.01 -4.72
C GLN A 259 -26.03 8.08 -4.05
N ASP A 260 -24.82 8.58 -3.83
CA ASP A 260 -23.75 7.82 -3.21
C ASP A 260 -24.00 7.45 -1.76
N LYS A 261 -24.65 8.31 -0.97
CA LYS A 261 -25.06 7.97 0.40
C LYS A 261 -26.16 6.91 0.38
N LEU A 262 -27.12 7.02 -0.55
CA LEU A 262 -28.25 6.11 -0.65
C LEU A 262 -27.86 4.72 -1.18
N LEU A 263 -26.88 4.65 -2.08
CA LEU A 263 -26.32 3.42 -2.62
C LEU A 263 -25.23 2.79 -1.73
N ALA A 264 -24.74 3.51 -0.72
CA ALA A 264 -23.73 2.97 0.20
C ALA A 264 -24.34 1.87 1.07
N GLN A 265 -23.58 0.79 1.30
CA GLN A 265 -23.95 -0.18 2.32
C GLN A 265 -23.93 0.48 3.70
N PRO A 266 -24.98 0.30 4.52
CA PRO A 266 -24.96 0.80 5.89
C PRO A 266 -23.86 0.09 6.67
N HIS A 267 -23.15 0.83 7.52
CA HIS A 267 -22.18 0.24 8.43
C HIS A 267 -22.92 -0.24 9.67
N THR A 268 -23.03 -1.55 9.88
CA THR A 268 -23.75 -2.07 11.07
C THR A 268 -22.83 -2.32 12.27
N ILE A 269 -21.51 -2.29 12.04
CA ILE A 269 -20.50 -2.59 13.06
C ILE A 269 -19.63 -1.37 13.44
N PRO A 270 -19.31 -1.20 14.74
CA PRO A 270 -18.48 -0.11 15.23
C PRO A 270 -17.03 -0.19 14.71
N PHE A 271 -16.29 0.93 14.83
CA PHE A 271 -14.86 0.93 14.54
C PHE A 271 -14.10 -0.06 15.44
N PRO A 272 -13.01 -0.67 14.93
CA PRO A 272 -12.17 -1.54 15.74
C PRO A 272 -11.52 -0.78 16.90
N ILE A 273 -11.33 -1.48 18.01
CA ILE A 273 -10.58 -0.97 19.16
C ILE A 273 -9.12 -1.41 18.99
N LEU A 274 -8.20 -0.44 18.96
CA LEU A 274 -6.79 -0.63 18.65
C LEU A 274 -5.95 -0.75 19.93
N PHE A 275 -5.08 -1.76 19.97
CA PHE A 275 -4.09 -2.00 21.01
C PHE A 275 -2.70 -2.06 20.36
N GLU A 276 -1.98 -0.93 20.37
CA GLU A 276 -0.73 -0.78 19.62
C GLU A 276 0.48 -1.41 20.31
N THR A 277 0.40 -1.71 21.61
CA THR A 277 1.51 -2.29 22.35
C THR A 277 1.21 -3.73 22.74
N ASN A 278 2.24 -4.58 22.66
CA ASN A 278 2.14 -5.97 23.10
C ASN A 278 1.91 -6.13 24.61
N THR A 279 2.15 -5.06 25.38
CA THR A 279 1.85 -4.98 26.81
C THR A 279 0.41 -4.59 27.13
N ASP A 280 -0.39 -4.18 26.14
CA ASP A 280 -1.80 -3.88 26.35
C ASP A 280 -2.66 -5.14 26.56
N LEU A 281 -2.08 -6.33 26.32
CA LEU A 281 -2.75 -7.62 26.44
C LEU A 281 -2.11 -8.44 27.55
N VAL A 282 -2.96 -9.12 28.32
CA VAL A 282 -2.55 -10.06 29.36
C VAL A 282 -3.09 -11.44 29.02
N TRP A 283 -2.17 -12.35 28.74
CA TRP A 283 -2.45 -13.74 28.41
C TRP A 283 -2.45 -14.60 29.67
N SER A 284 -3.32 -15.61 29.69
CA SER A 284 -3.49 -16.56 30.80
C SER A 284 -4.09 -17.87 30.27
N GLN A 285 -4.08 -18.92 31.09
CA GLN A 285 -4.85 -20.15 30.85
C GLN A 285 -5.94 -20.27 31.90
N ASN A 286 -7.11 -20.78 31.50
CA ASN A 286 -8.16 -21.15 32.45
C ASN A 286 -7.94 -22.56 33.01
N GLN A 287 -8.78 -22.98 33.96
CA GLN A 287 -8.72 -24.31 34.58
C GLN A 287 -8.84 -25.46 33.57
N ALA A 288 -9.49 -25.24 32.42
CA ALA A 288 -9.62 -26.20 31.34
C ALA A 288 -8.45 -26.15 30.33
N GLY A 289 -7.35 -25.45 30.64
CA GLY A 289 -6.18 -25.31 29.77
C GLY A 289 -6.39 -24.43 28.53
N ARG A 290 -7.53 -23.74 28.41
CA ARG A 290 -7.80 -22.86 27.26
C ARG A 290 -7.12 -21.52 27.44
N LEU A 291 -6.58 -20.99 26.34
CA LEU A 291 -5.97 -19.67 26.29
C LEU A 291 -7.03 -18.58 26.47
N CYS A 292 -6.73 -17.63 27.37
CA CYS A 292 -7.56 -16.50 27.71
C CYS A 292 -6.75 -15.21 27.61
N VAL A 293 -7.40 -14.12 27.23
CA VAL A 293 -6.82 -12.79 27.11
C VAL A 293 -7.65 -11.75 27.84
N ARG A 294 -6.97 -10.81 28.49
CA ARG A 294 -7.54 -9.58 29.06
C ARG A 294 -6.90 -8.37 28.40
N PHE A 295 -7.70 -7.33 28.19
CA PHE A 295 -7.27 -6.12 27.50
C PHE A 295 -7.13 -4.95 28.48
N SER A 296 -6.15 -4.10 28.27
CA SER A 296 -6.01 -2.84 29.02
C SER A 296 -7.25 -1.97 28.80
N GLY A 297 -7.86 -1.49 29.89
CA GLY A 297 -9.16 -0.80 29.87
C GLY A 297 -10.39 -1.72 29.96
N LEU A 298 -10.20 -3.05 29.92
CA LEU A 298 -11.24 -4.06 30.11
C LEU A 298 -10.76 -5.16 31.08
N LYS A 299 -10.04 -4.77 32.14
CA LYS A 299 -9.31 -5.71 33.02
C LYS A 299 -10.22 -6.69 33.77
N GLU A 300 -11.47 -6.30 34.00
CA GLU A 300 -12.52 -7.08 34.66
C GLU A 300 -13.11 -8.16 33.73
N HIS A 301 -12.87 -8.03 32.42
CA HIS A 301 -13.43 -8.92 31.41
C HIS A 301 -12.36 -9.86 30.85
N THR A 302 -12.67 -11.16 30.85
CA THR A 302 -11.80 -12.20 30.29
C THR A 302 -12.41 -12.77 29.01
N PHE A 303 -11.59 -12.91 27.98
CA PHE A 303 -12.00 -13.43 26.68
C PHE A 303 -11.25 -14.73 26.38
N GLN A 304 -11.99 -15.80 26.08
CA GLN A 304 -11.42 -17.07 25.64
C GLN A 304 -11.05 -16.99 24.16
N ILE A 305 -9.89 -17.54 23.81
CA ILE A 305 -9.39 -17.62 22.44
C ILE A 305 -9.94 -18.86 21.78
N PHE A 306 -10.62 -18.68 20.64
CA PHE A 306 -11.09 -19.75 19.79
C PHE A 306 -10.46 -19.62 18.41
N CYS A 307 -9.46 -20.46 18.13
CA CYS A 307 -8.66 -20.40 16.91
C CYS A 307 -8.44 -21.79 16.31
N ASP A 308 -8.10 -21.82 15.02
CA ASP A 308 -7.74 -23.05 14.34
C ASP A 308 -6.38 -23.58 14.83
N GLN A 309 -6.18 -24.90 14.76
CA GLN A 309 -4.92 -25.55 15.15
C GLN A 309 -3.67 -24.93 14.50
N ARG A 310 -3.79 -24.42 13.26
CA ARG A 310 -2.68 -23.78 12.55
C ARG A 310 -2.24 -22.44 13.16
N GLN A 311 -3.11 -21.78 13.91
CA GLN A 311 -2.82 -20.50 14.55
C GLN A 311 -2.50 -20.63 16.04
N LEU A 312 -2.92 -21.73 16.67
CA LEU A 312 -2.71 -22.01 18.08
C LEU A 312 -1.24 -21.81 18.53
N PRO A 313 -0.20 -22.26 17.79
CA PRO A 313 1.19 -22.05 18.19
C PRO A 313 1.58 -20.58 18.36
N TRP A 314 0.97 -19.67 17.59
CA TRP A 314 1.23 -18.24 17.75
C TRP A 314 0.66 -17.70 19.06
N PHE A 315 -0.55 -18.10 19.43
CA PHE A 315 -1.19 -17.66 20.66
C PHE A 315 -0.53 -18.27 21.90
N GLN A 316 -0.11 -19.55 21.82
CA GLN A 316 0.72 -20.18 22.86
C GLN A 316 2.02 -19.39 23.06
N ARG A 317 2.65 -18.98 21.95
CA ARG A 317 3.88 -18.20 22.03
C ARG A 317 3.72 -16.85 22.73
N PHE A 318 2.57 -16.20 22.58
CA PHE A 318 2.32 -14.94 23.30
C PHE A 318 2.25 -15.12 24.82
N LEU A 319 1.67 -16.25 25.26
CA LEU A 319 1.65 -16.62 26.66
C LEU A 319 3.07 -16.93 27.16
N GLU A 320 3.81 -17.76 26.42
CA GLU A 320 5.20 -18.13 26.73
C GLU A 320 6.08 -16.88 26.90
N ASP A 321 6.10 -15.98 25.90
CA ASP A 321 6.85 -14.72 25.94
C ASP A 321 6.53 -13.90 27.21
N GLN A 322 5.25 -13.84 27.60
CA GLN A 322 4.83 -13.10 28.79
C GLN A 322 5.19 -13.83 30.09
N THR A 323 5.12 -15.15 30.12
CA THR A 323 5.51 -15.97 31.29
C THR A 323 7.02 -15.92 31.52
N THR A 324 7.84 -16.09 30.48
CA THR A 324 9.31 -16.01 30.57
C THR A 324 9.74 -14.65 31.10
N LYS A 325 9.15 -13.56 30.59
CA LYS A 325 9.43 -12.20 31.09
C LYS A 325 9.04 -12.02 32.56
N ARG A 326 7.90 -12.58 32.99
CA ARG A 326 7.45 -12.49 34.39
C ARG A 326 8.35 -13.31 35.32
N ALA A 327 8.70 -14.53 34.91
CA ALA A 327 9.57 -15.43 35.67
C ALA A 327 10.96 -14.83 35.90
N SER A 328 11.53 -14.14 34.91
CA SER A 328 12.83 -13.48 35.03
C SER A 328 12.78 -12.06 35.64
N LYS A 329 11.72 -11.72 36.40
CA LYS A 329 11.55 -10.40 37.01
C LYS A 329 11.71 -9.22 36.02
N ASN A 330 11.26 -9.39 34.79
CA ASN A 330 11.37 -8.43 33.67
C ASN A 330 12.79 -8.17 33.14
N GLN A 331 13.71 -9.13 33.27
CA GLN A 331 15.03 -9.06 32.62
C GLN A 331 14.93 -9.10 31.08
N HIS A 332 13.91 -9.75 30.51
CA HIS A 332 13.70 -9.73 29.06
C HIS A 332 12.96 -8.47 28.58
N SER A 333 13.40 -7.94 27.43
CA SER A 333 12.73 -6.83 26.77
C SER A 333 11.46 -7.28 26.03
N SER A 334 10.32 -6.62 26.28
CA SER A 334 9.11 -6.85 25.47
C SER A 334 9.27 -6.40 24.01
N ALA A 335 10.37 -5.71 23.67
CA ALA A 335 10.71 -5.43 22.30
C ALA A 335 10.95 -6.70 21.47
N LEU A 336 11.27 -7.84 22.10
CA LEU A 336 11.51 -9.13 21.43
C LEU A 336 10.31 -10.09 21.52
N PHE A 337 9.13 -9.60 21.96
CA PHE A 337 7.89 -10.37 21.89
C PHE A 337 7.40 -10.52 20.46
N THR A 338 6.91 -11.72 20.15
CA THR A 338 6.36 -12.09 18.83
C THR A 338 5.16 -11.22 18.47
N LEU A 339 4.28 -10.95 19.45
CA LEU A 339 3.15 -10.03 19.30
C LEU A 339 3.64 -8.58 19.19
N ARG A 340 3.11 -7.84 18.22
CA ARG A 340 3.39 -6.41 18.03
C ARG A 340 2.21 -5.54 18.44
N SER A 341 1.04 -5.83 17.89
CA SER A 341 -0.19 -5.09 18.15
C SER A 341 -1.39 -6.01 18.02
N ALA A 342 -2.52 -5.59 18.56
CA ALA A 342 -3.78 -6.26 18.38
C ALA A 342 -4.92 -5.26 18.14
N ARG A 343 -6.03 -5.75 17.63
CA ARG A 343 -7.29 -4.99 17.58
C ARG A 343 -8.48 -5.92 17.76
N ILE A 344 -9.48 -5.42 18.47
CA ILE A 344 -10.77 -6.08 18.59
C ILE A 344 -11.69 -5.54 17.50
N PHE A 345 -12.37 -6.43 16.80
CA PHE A 345 -13.27 -6.10 15.70
C PHE A 345 -14.55 -6.93 15.78
N TRP A 346 -15.69 -6.29 15.50
CA TRP A 346 -16.96 -6.97 15.37
C TRP A 346 -17.17 -7.40 13.93
N GLN A 347 -17.50 -8.67 13.70
CA GLN A 347 -17.77 -9.22 12.39
C GLN A 347 -19.29 -9.44 12.21
N GLU A 348 -19.81 -8.93 11.09
CA GLU A 348 -21.21 -9.06 10.71
C GLU A 348 -21.62 -10.53 10.53
N SER A 349 -22.89 -10.81 10.80
CA SER A 349 -23.49 -12.14 10.84
C SER A 349 -24.98 -11.98 10.58
N ASP A 350 -25.56 -12.91 9.80
CA ASP A 350 -26.97 -12.85 9.37
C ASP A 350 -27.95 -13.31 10.46
N ARG A 351 -27.47 -13.51 11.70
CA ARG A 351 -28.33 -13.93 12.81
C ARG A 351 -29.29 -12.81 13.19
N LYS A 352 -30.51 -13.17 13.57
CA LYS A 352 -31.48 -12.23 14.14
C LYS A 352 -31.23 -12.12 15.65
N GLY A 353 -31.35 -10.91 16.20
CA GLY A 353 -31.19 -10.67 17.63
C GLY A 353 -30.47 -9.36 17.96
N GLN A 354 -30.09 -9.21 19.23
CA GLN A 354 -29.33 -8.05 19.68
C GLN A 354 -27.94 -8.01 19.03
N PRO A 355 -27.40 -6.83 18.68
CA PRO A 355 -26.16 -6.73 17.92
C PRO A 355 -24.95 -7.46 18.54
N TRP A 356 -24.83 -7.46 19.88
CA TRP A 356 -23.74 -8.14 20.61
C TRP A 356 -23.89 -9.67 20.69
N GLU A 357 -25.06 -10.21 20.34
CA GLU A 357 -25.34 -11.65 20.26
C GLU A 357 -25.25 -12.17 18.83
N THR A 358 -25.71 -11.35 17.90
CA THR A 358 -25.70 -11.61 16.45
C THR A 358 -24.29 -11.61 15.89
N HIS A 359 -23.51 -10.57 16.18
CA HIS A 359 -22.18 -10.37 15.62
C HIS A 359 -21.10 -11.10 16.42
N TYR A 360 -20.03 -11.52 15.74
CA TYR A 360 -18.92 -12.22 16.39
C TYR A 360 -17.78 -11.28 16.72
N LEU A 361 -17.22 -11.44 17.91
CA LEU A 361 -16.02 -10.73 18.31
C LEU A 361 -14.78 -11.44 17.75
N THR A 362 -13.95 -10.71 17.02
CA THR A 362 -12.72 -11.21 16.39
C THR A 362 -11.52 -10.41 16.88
N LEU A 363 -10.48 -11.13 17.28
CA LEU A 363 -9.18 -10.55 17.63
C LEU A 363 -8.26 -10.68 16.42
N PHE A 364 -7.75 -9.56 15.94
CA PHE A 364 -6.65 -9.53 14.98
C PHE A 364 -5.36 -9.22 15.73
N CYS A 365 -4.33 -10.03 15.53
CA CYS A 365 -2.99 -9.82 16.10
C CYS A 365 -1.97 -9.67 14.98
N THR A 366 -1.13 -8.64 15.07
CA THR A 366 0.03 -8.46 14.20
C THR A 366 1.24 -9.11 14.86
N VAL A 367 1.87 -10.06 14.18
CA VAL A 367 3.07 -10.76 14.62
C VAL A 367 4.26 -10.43 13.75
N ASP A 368 5.46 -10.36 14.32
CA ASP A 368 6.71 -10.30 13.57
C ASP A 368 7.29 -11.70 13.42
N VAL A 369 7.24 -12.24 12.19
CA VAL A 369 7.58 -13.64 11.94
C VAL A 369 9.07 -13.93 12.17
N ARG A 370 9.94 -12.91 12.10
CA ARG A 370 11.37 -13.04 12.44
C ARG A 370 11.58 -13.48 13.89
N LEU A 371 10.69 -13.08 14.79
CA LEU A 371 10.77 -13.45 16.21
C LEU A 371 10.32 -14.89 16.50
N TRP A 372 10.03 -15.67 15.47
CA TRP A 372 9.71 -17.09 15.62
C TRP A 372 10.96 -17.95 15.81
N SER A 373 12.09 -17.57 15.20
CA SER A 373 13.36 -18.32 15.27
C SER A 373 14.44 -17.59 16.06
N ALA A 374 15.48 -18.31 16.47
CA ALA A 374 16.63 -17.75 17.18
C ALA A 374 17.39 -16.74 16.30
N GLU A 375 17.68 -17.12 15.06
CA GLU A 375 18.44 -16.32 14.08
C GLU A 375 17.68 -15.04 13.71
N GLY A 376 16.37 -15.14 13.52
CA GLY A 376 15.54 -13.97 13.24
C GLY A 376 15.38 -13.06 14.47
N THR A 377 15.39 -13.62 15.68
CA THR A 377 15.39 -12.84 16.92
C THR A 377 16.69 -12.08 17.11
N GLU A 378 17.82 -12.69 16.78
CA GLU A 378 19.15 -12.08 16.84
C GLU A 378 19.26 -10.86 15.91
N GLU A 379 18.74 -10.94 14.68
CA GLU A 379 18.72 -9.76 13.80
C GLU A 379 17.86 -8.63 14.35
N VAL A 380 16.67 -8.93 14.86
CA VAL A 380 15.80 -7.93 15.47
C VAL A 380 16.46 -7.33 16.72
N ARG A 381 17.22 -8.14 17.46
CA ARG A 381 18.01 -7.70 18.62
C ARG A 381 19.07 -6.68 18.19
N GLN A 382 19.86 -7.00 17.17
CA GLN A 382 20.89 -6.11 16.62
C GLN A 382 20.31 -4.83 16.04
N GLU A 383 19.27 -4.92 15.19
CA GLU A 383 18.56 -3.75 14.64
C GLU A 383 18.10 -2.79 15.75
N LYS A 384 17.53 -3.33 16.82
CA LYS A 384 17.03 -2.54 17.95
C LYS A 384 18.14 -2.02 18.84
N ALA A 385 19.21 -2.77 19.05
CA ALA A 385 20.38 -2.33 19.81
C ALA A 385 21.03 -1.13 19.11
N VAL A 386 21.28 -1.24 17.80
CA VAL A 386 21.82 -0.13 16.99
C VAL A 386 20.90 1.08 16.99
N GLY A 387 19.58 0.87 16.81
CA GLY A 387 18.60 1.96 16.85
C GLY A 387 18.53 2.66 18.20
N THR A 388 18.62 1.89 19.30
CA THR A 388 18.62 2.42 20.67
C THR A 388 19.90 3.17 20.99
N ALA A 389 21.06 2.63 20.59
CA ALA A 389 22.36 3.27 20.74
C ALA A 389 22.40 4.60 20.00
N ARG A 390 21.96 4.64 18.73
CA ARG A 390 21.85 5.90 17.96
C ARG A 390 20.94 6.93 18.63
N ALA A 391 19.84 6.49 19.23
CA ALA A 391 18.94 7.39 19.95
C ALA A 391 19.58 7.95 21.23
N LEU A 392 20.40 7.16 21.93
CA LEU A 392 21.18 7.61 23.09
C LEU A 392 22.27 8.60 22.69
N THR A 393 23.05 8.32 21.63
CA THR A 393 24.08 9.24 21.12
C THR A 393 23.48 10.61 20.78
N ARG A 394 22.37 10.65 20.04
CA ARG A 394 21.66 11.89 19.70
C ARG A 394 21.11 12.66 20.91
N MET A 395 20.81 11.97 22.01
CA MET A 395 20.40 12.64 23.24
C MET A 395 21.62 13.26 23.92
N ASN A 396 22.73 12.53 23.99
CA ASN A 396 23.96 13.02 24.62
C ASN A 396 24.62 14.17 23.86
N GLU A 397 24.43 14.26 22.53
CA GLU A 397 24.91 15.38 21.70
C GLU A 397 24.26 16.73 22.05
N ASN A 398 23.07 16.76 22.67
CA ASN A 398 22.33 17.99 22.94
C ASN A 398 22.72 18.72 24.25
N GLY A 399 23.83 18.34 24.89
CA GLY A 399 24.42 19.08 26.02
C GLY A 399 23.61 18.98 27.33
N SER A 400 22.54 19.76 27.47
CA SER A 400 21.69 19.79 28.69
C SER A 400 20.36 19.07 28.46
N LEU A 401 20.26 17.85 29.01
CA LEU A 401 19.04 17.04 28.96
C LEU A 401 18.03 17.50 30.02
N SER A 402 16.80 17.81 29.60
CA SER A 402 15.68 18.06 30.53
C SER A 402 15.29 16.80 31.31
N ASP A 403 14.60 16.92 32.44
CA ASP A 403 14.20 15.78 33.30
C ASP A 403 13.42 14.69 32.54
N THR A 404 12.60 15.12 31.57
CA THR A 404 11.87 14.20 30.68
C THR A 404 12.81 13.44 29.74
N GLN A 405 13.85 14.11 29.23
CA GLN A 405 14.86 13.51 28.38
C GLN A 405 15.80 12.59 29.17
N GLN A 406 16.16 12.95 30.40
CA GLN A 406 16.92 12.08 31.30
C GLN A 406 16.15 10.80 31.65
N SER A 407 14.86 10.92 31.98
CA SER A 407 13.98 9.78 32.22
C SER A 407 13.87 8.86 31.00
N LYS A 408 13.82 9.45 29.80
CA LYS A 408 13.83 8.71 28.54
C LYS A 408 15.17 8.02 28.28
N ALA A 409 16.29 8.68 28.56
CA ALA A 409 17.63 8.10 28.44
C ALA A 409 17.79 6.89 29.37
N LYS A 410 17.43 7.02 30.66
CA LYS A 410 17.40 5.90 31.62
C LYS A 410 16.57 4.71 31.11
N ARG A 411 15.41 5.01 30.50
CA ARG A 411 14.56 3.97 29.89
C ARG A 411 15.21 3.30 28.67
N LEU A 412 15.94 4.04 27.84
CA LEU A 412 16.65 3.47 26.68
C LEU A 412 17.84 2.62 27.11
N THR A 413 18.63 3.06 28.10
CA THR A 413 19.73 2.28 28.67
C THR A 413 19.24 0.95 29.24
N SER A 414 18.22 0.99 30.10
CA SER A 414 17.60 -0.24 30.63
C SER A 414 16.96 -1.12 29.55
N THR A 415 16.53 -0.54 28.42
CA THR A 415 16.04 -1.33 27.28
C THR A 415 17.18 -2.04 26.56
N LEU A 416 18.34 -1.41 26.42
CA LEU A 416 19.53 -1.97 25.80
C LEU A 416 20.06 -3.16 26.63
N GLU A 417 20.15 -3.00 27.95
CA GLU A 417 20.51 -4.08 28.88
C GLU A 417 19.57 -5.29 28.73
N ARG A 418 18.25 -5.06 28.76
CA ARG A 418 17.24 -6.13 28.67
C ARG A 418 17.13 -6.80 27.30
N ILE A 419 17.64 -6.16 26.25
CA ILE A 419 17.64 -6.73 24.89
C ILE A 419 18.73 -7.81 24.76
N ASN A 420 19.74 -7.82 25.63
CA ASN A 420 20.80 -8.84 25.64
C ASN A 420 20.36 -10.17 26.26
N SER A 421 19.17 -10.24 26.88
CA SER A 421 18.57 -11.49 27.34
C SER A 421 17.54 -11.98 26.30
N PRO A 422 17.92 -12.83 25.33
CA PRO A 422 16.99 -13.32 24.31
C PRO A 422 15.92 -14.24 24.91
N PHE A 423 14.84 -14.45 24.15
CA PHE A 423 13.87 -15.50 24.45
C PHE A 423 14.34 -16.81 23.82
N ASP A 424 14.01 -17.95 24.44
CA ASP A 424 14.29 -19.25 23.86
C ASP A 424 13.42 -19.46 22.60
N ARG A 425 14.10 -19.68 21.47
CA ARG A 425 13.48 -19.86 20.16
C ARG A 425 14.04 -21.09 19.46
N PRO A 426 13.25 -21.78 18.63
CA PRO A 426 13.77 -22.82 17.76
C PRO A 426 14.79 -22.23 16.77
N SER A 427 15.86 -22.98 16.48
CA SER A 427 16.78 -22.65 15.40
C SER A 427 16.12 -22.94 14.04
N GLN A 428 16.24 -21.98 13.13
CA GLN A 428 15.85 -22.12 11.74
C GLN A 428 16.87 -21.36 10.87
N PRO A 429 17.88 -22.05 10.31
CA PRO A 429 18.93 -21.39 9.54
C PRO A 429 18.33 -20.74 8.29
N ARG A 430 18.86 -19.57 7.94
CA ARG A 430 18.42 -18.85 6.74
C ARG A 430 18.96 -19.49 5.48
N PHE A 431 18.19 -19.36 4.40
CA PHE A 431 18.60 -19.82 3.09
C PHE A 431 19.85 -19.04 2.62
N PRO A 432 21.02 -19.68 2.45
CA PRO A 432 22.22 -19.03 1.94
C PRO A 432 22.12 -18.94 0.41
N GLY A 433 21.44 -17.92 -0.09
CA GLY A 433 21.35 -17.67 -1.53
C GLY A 433 22.59 -16.99 -2.11
N GLN A 434 22.87 -17.20 -3.40
CA GLN A 434 23.98 -16.59 -4.11
C GLN A 434 23.59 -15.19 -4.59
N SER A 435 24.32 -14.16 -4.15
CA SER A 435 24.01 -12.76 -4.45
C SER A 435 23.96 -12.43 -5.95
N HIS A 436 24.70 -13.14 -6.78
CA HIS A 436 24.78 -12.94 -8.23
C HIS A 436 23.67 -13.66 -9.01
N ILE A 437 22.81 -14.45 -8.35
CA ILE A 437 21.63 -15.08 -8.98
C ILE A 437 20.37 -14.36 -8.49
N ILE A 438 19.57 -13.85 -9.42
CA ILE A 438 18.36 -13.08 -9.11
C ILE A 438 17.14 -13.68 -9.83
N ALA A 439 16.05 -13.85 -9.09
CA ALA A 439 14.75 -14.23 -9.62
C ALA A 439 13.92 -12.98 -9.96
N GLY A 440 13.79 -12.63 -11.24
CA GLY A 440 12.99 -11.52 -11.72
C GLY A 440 11.54 -11.91 -12.03
N LEU A 441 10.59 -11.06 -11.62
CA LEU A 441 9.17 -11.22 -11.89
C LEU A 441 8.67 -10.17 -12.87
N SER A 442 7.83 -10.59 -13.82
CA SER A 442 7.09 -9.67 -14.69
C SER A 442 5.58 -9.86 -14.59
N LEU A 443 4.86 -8.76 -14.74
CA LEU A 443 3.41 -8.70 -14.79
C LEU A 443 3.00 -8.26 -16.19
N SER A 444 2.08 -9.00 -16.81
CA SER A 444 1.61 -8.74 -18.18
C SER A 444 0.09 -8.84 -18.27
N TRP A 445 -0.51 -8.27 -19.32
CA TRP A 445 -1.96 -8.23 -19.50
C TRP A 445 -2.60 -9.58 -19.79
N ASP A 446 -1.83 -10.47 -20.43
CA ASP A 446 -2.29 -11.79 -20.82
C ASP A 446 -1.99 -12.82 -19.73
N ASN A 447 -0.82 -12.68 -19.08
CA ASN A 447 -0.36 -13.56 -18.02
C ASN A 447 -0.07 -12.77 -16.72
N PRO A 448 -0.72 -13.13 -15.60
CA PRO A 448 -0.60 -12.38 -14.35
C PRO A 448 0.80 -12.45 -13.73
N LEU A 449 1.62 -13.45 -14.08
CA LEU A 449 2.97 -13.60 -13.57
C LEU A 449 3.84 -14.45 -14.52
N THR A 450 5.05 -13.97 -14.77
CA THR A 450 6.15 -14.75 -15.37
C THR A 450 7.40 -14.57 -14.51
N LEU A 451 8.15 -15.66 -14.32
CA LEU A 451 9.40 -15.68 -13.55
C LEU A 451 10.58 -15.98 -14.49
N ALA A 452 11.68 -15.26 -14.32
CA ALA A 452 12.98 -15.58 -14.91
C ALA A 452 14.03 -15.64 -13.80
N VAL A 453 14.93 -16.62 -13.82
CA VAL A 453 16.10 -16.65 -12.93
C VAL A 453 17.33 -16.35 -13.76
N TRP A 454 18.03 -15.27 -13.42
CA TRP A 454 19.17 -14.75 -14.17
C TRP A 454 20.43 -14.82 -13.31
N ASN A 455 21.53 -15.23 -13.94
CA ASN A 455 22.86 -15.29 -13.34
C ASN A 455 23.71 -14.11 -13.86
N ALA A 456 24.11 -13.22 -12.96
CA ALA A 456 24.89 -12.03 -13.30
C ALA A 456 26.34 -12.34 -13.73
N LYS A 457 26.93 -13.45 -13.27
CA LYS A 457 28.30 -13.83 -13.64
C LYS A 457 28.38 -14.34 -15.07
N THR A 458 27.45 -15.21 -15.45
CA THR A 458 27.40 -15.77 -16.81
C THR A 458 26.59 -14.91 -17.78
N GLN A 459 25.85 -13.92 -17.26
CA GLN A 459 24.86 -13.11 -17.99
C GLN A 459 23.72 -13.91 -18.63
N GLU A 460 23.56 -15.19 -18.25
CA GLU A 460 22.57 -16.10 -18.81
C GLU A 460 21.33 -16.24 -17.94
N VAL A 461 20.21 -16.58 -18.59
CA VAL A 461 18.98 -16.95 -17.89
C VAL A 461 18.99 -18.45 -17.64
N LEU A 462 19.03 -18.83 -16.36
CA LEU A 462 19.01 -20.22 -15.92
C LEU A 462 17.66 -20.87 -16.20
N VAL A 463 16.56 -20.12 -16.05
CA VAL A 463 15.23 -20.65 -16.30
C VAL A 463 14.18 -19.56 -16.56
N TYR A 464 13.23 -19.86 -17.44
CA TYR A 464 11.95 -19.17 -17.54
C TYR A 464 10.82 -20.07 -17.02
N ARG A 465 9.90 -19.48 -16.26
CA ARG A 465 8.70 -20.15 -15.75
C ARG A 465 7.46 -19.29 -16.03
N SER A 466 6.59 -19.81 -16.88
CA SER A 466 5.25 -19.27 -17.09
C SER A 466 4.32 -19.62 -15.92
N LEU A 467 3.17 -18.96 -15.84
CA LEU A 467 2.13 -19.25 -14.85
C LEU A 467 1.74 -20.73 -14.80
N ARG A 468 1.62 -21.37 -15.97
CA ARG A 468 1.27 -22.80 -16.08
C ARG A 468 2.36 -23.69 -15.50
N GLN A 469 3.62 -23.35 -15.73
CA GLN A 469 4.76 -24.10 -15.19
C GLN A 469 4.91 -23.90 -13.67
N LEU A 470 4.62 -22.70 -13.15
CA LEU A 470 4.67 -22.42 -11.71
C LEU A 470 3.57 -23.17 -10.94
N LEU A 471 2.36 -23.24 -11.49
CA LEU A 471 1.23 -23.92 -10.84
C LEU A 471 1.17 -25.42 -11.11
N GLY A 472 1.72 -25.90 -12.22
CA GLY A 472 1.67 -27.31 -12.61
C GLY A 472 0.23 -27.85 -12.61
N LYS A 473 -0.04 -28.84 -11.75
CA LYS A 473 -1.37 -29.47 -11.61
C LYS A 473 -2.43 -28.49 -11.07
N ASP A 474 -2.02 -27.51 -10.26
CA ASP A 474 -2.90 -26.50 -9.67
C ASP A 474 -3.32 -25.41 -10.67
N TYR A 475 -2.82 -25.45 -11.90
CA TYR A 475 -3.23 -24.51 -12.96
C TYR A 475 -4.74 -24.60 -13.26
N SER A 476 -5.35 -25.76 -13.02
CA SER A 476 -6.80 -25.95 -13.09
C SER A 476 -7.57 -25.02 -12.16
N LEU A 477 -7.04 -24.72 -10.97
CA LEU A 477 -7.64 -23.79 -10.00
C LEU A 477 -7.63 -22.36 -10.52
N PHE A 478 -6.58 -21.95 -11.23
CA PHE A 478 -6.52 -20.65 -11.90
C PHE A 478 -7.59 -20.53 -12.99
N LEU A 479 -7.75 -21.56 -13.83
CA LEU A 479 -8.80 -21.58 -14.85
C LEU A 479 -10.20 -21.55 -14.24
N ARG A 480 -10.41 -22.30 -13.15
CA ARG A 480 -11.66 -22.27 -12.38
C ARG A 480 -11.96 -20.87 -11.86
N GLN A 481 -10.98 -20.19 -11.25
CA GLN A 481 -11.14 -18.82 -10.77
C GLN A 481 -11.53 -17.86 -11.89
N ARG A 482 -10.93 -17.99 -13.07
CA ARG A 482 -11.27 -17.16 -14.25
C ARG A 482 -12.72 -17.38 -14.70
N ARG A 483 -13.19 -18.64 -14.71
CA ARG A 483 -14.59 -18.97 -15.03
C ARG A 483 -15.56 -18.43 -13.97
N GLU A 484 -15.25 -18.61 -12.69
CA GLU A 484 -16.07 -18.09 -11.59
C GLU A 484 -16.18 -16.56 -11.64
N GLN A 485 -15.08 -15.84 -11.94
CA GLN A 485 -15.12 -14.39 -12.13
C GLN A 485 -16.01 -13.96 -13.30
N GLY A 486 -15.98 -14.71 -14.40
CA GLY A 486 -16.84 -14.49 -15.57
C GLY A 486 -18.32 -14.68 -15.20
N LYS A 487 -18.65 -15.81 -14.58
CA LYS A 487 -20.01 -16.14 -14.13
C LYS A 487 -20.54 -15.11 -13.14
N GLN A 488 -19.77 -14.77 -12.11
CA GLN A 488 -20.15 -13.74 -11.15
C GLN A 488 -20.32 -12.36 -11.79
N SER A 489 -19.55 -12.02 -12.84
CA SER A 489 -19.76 -10.76 -13.56
C SER A 489 -21.10 -10.76 -14.32
N HIS A 490 -21.47 -11.89 -14.90
CA HIS A 490 -22.75 -12.08 -15.58
C HIS A 490 -23.92 -12.04 -14.58
N ASP A 491 -23.81 -12.79 -13.48
CA ASP A 491 -24.82 -12.83 -12.43
C ASP A 491 -25.04 -11.44 -11.79
N ARG A 492 -23.96 -10.66 -11.60
CA ARG A 492 -24.07 -9.26 -11.13
C ARG A 492 -24.85 -8.38 -12.07
N HIS A 493 -24.59 -8.50 -13.35
CA HIS A 493 -25.29 -7.73 -14.35
C HIS A 493 -26.78 -8.13 -14.41
N LYS A 494 -27.09 -9.42 -14.31
CA LYS A 494 -28.48 -9.92 -14.24
C LYS A 494 -29.19 -9.41 -12.97
N ALA A 495 -28.53 -9.51 -11.81
CA ALA A 495 -29.08 -9.03 -10.54
C ALA A 495 -29.32 -7.52 -10.57
N GLN A 496 -28.38 -6.73 -11.10
CA GLN A 496 -28.52 -5.28 -11.23
C GLN A 496 -29.72 -4.89 -12.11
N ARG A 497 -29.93 -5.59 -13.24
CA ARG A 497 -31.11 -5.36 -14.10
C ARG A 497 -32.42 -5.73 -13.41
N GLN A 498 -32.38 -6.69 -12.50
CA GLN A 498 -33.56 -7.18 -11.76
C GLN A 498 -33.78 -6.45 -10.42
N GLY A 499 -32.98 -5.43 -10.09
CA GLY A 499 -33.03 -4.77 -8.78
C GLY A 499 -32.68 -5.68 -7.60
N LYS A 500 -32.03 -6.83 -7.86
CA LYS A 500 -31.63 -7.81 -6.84
C LYS A 500 -30.24 -7.50 -6.30
N ASN A 501 -29.95 -8.03 -5.11
CA ASN A 501 -28.61 -7.95 -4.53
C ASN A 501 -27.56 -8.49 -5.53
N ASN A 502 -26.59 -7.65 -5.86
CA ASN A 502 -25.51 -7.94 -6.79
C ASN A 502 -24.17 -8.19 -6.07
N GLN A 503 -24.19 -8.36 -4.75
CA GLN A 503 -23.02 -8.58 -3.92
C GLN A 503 -22.84 -10.09 -3.70
N PHE A 504 -22.38 -10.78 -4.73
CA PHE A 504 -21.98 -12.18 -4.57
C PHE A 504 -20.62 -12.25 -3.87
N GLY A 505 -20.53 -13.08 -2.84
CA GLY A 505 -19.26 -13.42 -2.22
C GLY A 505 -18.30 -14.02 -3.25
N THR A 506 -17.07 -13.54 -3.30
CA THR A 506 -16.02 -14.19 -4.10
C THR A 506 -15.51 -15.41 -3.34
N SER A 507 -15.34 -16.53 -4.03
CA SER A 507 -14.63 -17.67 -3.47
C SER A 507 -13.20 -17.26 -3.09
N ASN A 508 -12.68 -17.80 -1.98
CA ASN A 508 -11.29 -17.56 -1.55
C ASN A 508 -10.24 -18.22 -2.47
N VAL A 509 -10.67 -18.78 -3.61
CA VAL A 509 -9.83 -19.51 -4.57
C VAL A 509 -8.75 -18.60 -5.15
N GLY A 510 -9.08 -17.35 -5.49
CA GLY A 510 -8.08 -16.39 -6.00
C GLY A 510 -6.93 -16.13 -5.00
N GLU A 511 -7.26 -15.98 -3.72
CA GLU A 511 -6.25 -15.81 -2.68
C GLU A 511 -5.44 -17.10 -2.45
N HIS A 512 -6.08 -18.26 -2.57
CA HIS A 512 -5.39 -19.55 -2.48
C HIS A 512 -4.38 -19.73 -3.63
N VAL A 513 -4.77 -19.41 -4.87
CA VAL A 513 -3.88 -19.44 -6.04
C VAL A 513 -2.68 -18.50 -5.84
N ASP A 514 -2.89 -17.30 -5.30
CA ASP A 514 -1.78 -16.39 -4.97
C ASP A 514 -0.78 -17.04 -4.00
N ARG A 515 -1.25 -17.79 -3.00
CA ARG A 515 -0.38 -18.46 -2.03
C ARG A 515 0.40 -19.60 -2.67
N LEU A 516 -0.22 -20.32 -3.60
CA LEU A 516 0.44 -21.37 -4.38
C LEU A 516 1.53 -20.77 -5.28
N LEU A 517 1.24 -19.67 -5.97
CA LEU A 517 2.22 -18.93 -6.76
C LEU A 517 3.38 -18.42 -5.92
N ALA A 518 3.10 -17.80 -4.77
CA ALA A 518 4.12 -17.34 -3.84
C ALA A 518 5.03 -18.48 -3.37
N LYS A 519 4.46 -19.65 -3.07
CA LYS A 519 5.23 -20.85 -2.74
C LYS A 519 6.09 -21.30 -3.92
N ALA A 520 5.53 -21.40 -5.12
CA ALA A 520 6.24 -21.86 -6.31
C ALA A 520 7.40 -20.93 -6.70
N VAL A 521 7.21 -19.62 -6.63
CA VAL A 521 8.26 -18.63 -6.89
C VAL A 521 9.42 -18.78 -5.90
N VAL A 522 9.13 -18.88 -4.61
CA VAL A 522 10.17 -19.05 -3.58
C VAL A 522 10.90 -20.38 -3.74
N VAL A 523 10.18 -21.48 -3.97
CA VAL A 523 10.80 -22.80 -4.21
C VAL A 523 11.69 -22.77 -5.45
N THR A 524 11.23 -22.15 -6.53
CA THR A 524 12.05 -22.02 -7.76
C THR A 524 13.29 -21.16 -7.49
N ALA A 525 13.15 -20.03 -6.81
CA ALA A 525 14.28 -19.19 -6.44
C ALA A 525 15.31 -19.97 -5.59
N GLN A 526 14.85 -20.76 -4.62
CA GLN A 526 15.72 -21.61 -3.79
C GLN A 526 16.40 -22.72 -4.58
N GLN A 527 15.67 -23.39 -5.47
CA GLN A 527 16.19 -24.47 -6.31
C GLN A 527 17.40 -24.02 -7.16
N TYR A 528 17.36 -22.79 -7.67
CA TYR A 528 18.44 -22.22 -8.48
C TYR A 528 19.44 -21.38 -7.66
N GLY A 529 19.37 -21.42 -6.33
CA GLY A 529 20.33 -20.72 -5.47
C GLY A 529 20.23 -19.20 -5.52
N ALA A 530 19.08 -18.62 -5.89
CA ALA A 530 18.92 -17.18 -6.01
C ALA A 530 19.08 -16.46 -4.65
N GLY A 531 19.90 -15.42 -4.60
CA GLY A 531 20.08 -14.58 -3.40
C GLY A 531 18.90 -13.66 -3.13
N SER A 532 18.14 -13.30 -4.16
CA SER A 532 17.01 -12.38 -4.03
C SER A 532 15.94 -12.56 -5.12
N ILE A 533 14.76 -11.99 -4.85
CA ILE A 533 13.64 -11.91 -5.78
C ILE A 533 13.39 -10.43 -6.14
N ALA A 534 13.49 -10.10 -7.42
CA ALA A 534 13.18 -8.79 -7.95
C ALA A 534 11.70 -8.71 -8.36
N ILE A 535 10.96 -7.81 -7.73
CA ILE A 535 9.53 -7.56 -7.98
C ILE A 535 9.32 -6.22 -8.70
N PRO A 536 8.33 -6.13 -9.61
CA PRO A 536 8.04 -4.89 -10.31
C PRO A 536 7.28 -3.90 -9.42
N LYS A 537 7.66 -2.62 -9.45
CA LYS A 537 6.92 -1.53 -8.81
C LYS A 537 5.57 -1.34 -9.49
N LEU A 538 4.49 -1.33 -8.70
CA LEU A 538 3.12 -1.21 -9.20
C LEU A 538 2.68 0.25 -9.46
N ASP A 539 3.62 1.19 -9.48
CA ASP A 539 3.31 2.61 -9.54
C ASP A 539 2.51 2.96 -10.81
N ASN A 540 1.27 3.42 -10.60
CA ASN A 540 0.37 3.96 -11.61
C ASN A 540 -0.08 2.97 -12.71
N ILE A 541 0.09 1.66 -12.53
CA ILE A 541 -0.28 0.65 -13.54
C ILE A 541 -1.76 0.75 -13.91
N ARG A 542 -2.63 1.00 -12.93
CA ARG A 542 -4.08 1.10 -13.14
C ARG A 542 -4.46 2.35 -13.94
N GLU A 543 -3.79 3.46 -13.70
CA GLU A 543 -3.99 4.74 -14.38
C GLU A 543 -3.49 4.65 -15.82
N ILE A 544 -2.29 4.08 -16.02
CA ILE A 544 -1.72 3.82 -17.34
C ILE A 544 -2.66 2.93 -18.15
N LEU A 545 -3.16 1.85 -17.55
CA LEU A 545 -4.10 0.93 -18.19
C LEU A 545 -5.40 1.62 -18.59
N ASN A 546 -6.05 2.32 -17.67
CA ASN A 546 -7.35 2.92 -17.97
C ASN A 546 -7.24 3.98 -19.08
N ALA A 547 -6.15 4.73 -19.10
CA ALA A 547 -5.88 5.70 -20.15
C ALA A 547 -5.64 5.03 -21.51
N GLU A 548 -4.89 3.93 -21.55
CA GLU A 548 -4.69 3.14 -22.77
C GLU A 548 -6.03 2.61 -23.32
N ILE A 549 -6.85 2.03 -22.45
CA ILE A 549 -8.16 1.48 -22.85
C ILE A 549 -9.08 2.59 -23.36
N GLN A 550 -9.10 3.73 -22.68
CA GLN A 550 -9.93 4.86 -23.07
C GLN A 550 -9.46 5.47 -24.39
N ALA A 551 -8.15 5.66 -24.58
CA ALA A 551 -7.61 6.19 -25.82
C ALA A 551 -7.88 5.23 -27.00
N LYS A 552 -7.74 3.91 -26.81
CA LYS A 552 -8.16 2.91 -27.82
C LYS A 552 -9.66 2.96 -28.11
N ALA A 553 -10.48 3.26 -27.11
CA ALA A 553 -11.91 3.40 -27.28
C ALA A 553 -12.26 4.64 -28.10
N GLU A 554 -11.63 5.79 -27.79
CA GLU A 554 -11.79 7.05 -28.54
C GLU A 554 -11.37 6.88 -30.01
N GLN A 555 -10.27 6.18 -30.28
CA GLN A 555 -9.82 5.90 -31.65
C GLN A 555 -10.79 4.99 -32.42
N LYS A 556 -11.37 3.99 -31.77
CA LYS A 556 -12.31 3.06 -32.43
C LYS A 556 -13.72 3.59 -32.61
N ALA A 557 -14.13 4.54 -31.78
CA ALA A 557 -15.45 5.17 -31.82
C ALA A 557 -15.30 6.69 -31.59
N PRO A 558 -14.73 7.43 -32.57
CA PRO A 558 -14.62 8.88 -32.46
C PRO A 558 -16.02 9.52 -32.37
N GLY A 559 -16.17 10.53 -31.53
CA GLY A 559 -17.44 11.26 -31.34
C GLY A 559 -18.55 10.53 -30.56
N SER A 560 -18.50 9.20 -30.41
CA SER A 560 -19.55 8.43 -29.70
C SER A 560 -19.13 8.04 -28.29
N ILE A 561 -19.61 8.78 -27.29
CA ILE A 561 -19.36 8.47 -25.85
C ILE A 561 -19.88 7.06 -25.50
N GLU A 562 -21.01 6.64 -26.06
CA GLU A 562 -21.58 5.31 -25.81
C GLU A 562 -20.77 4.19 -26.47
N GLY A 563 -20.34 4.39 -27.72
CA GLY A 563 -19.46 3.45 -28.42
C GLY A 563 -18.14 3.26 -27.69
N GLN A 564 -17.54 4.34 -27.21
CA GLN A 564 -16.33 4.31 -26.40
C GLN A 564 -16.53 3.55 -25.09
N LYS A 565 -17.62 3.82 -24.35
CA LYS A 565 -17.96 3.10 -23.11
C LYS A 565 -18.15 1.61 -23.36
N ARG A 566 -18.81 1.23 -24.46
CA ARG A 566 -19.04 -0.17 -24.85
C ARG A 566 -17.74 -0.89 -25.18
N TYR A 567 -16.87 -0.28 -26.00
CA TYR A 567 -15.57 -0.85 -26.33
C TYR A 567 -14.68 -0.99 -25.09
N ALA A 568 -14.56 0.07 -24.29
CA ALA A 568 -13.77 0.04 -23.07
C ALA A 568 -14.24 -1.05 -22.10
N LYS A 569 -15.55 -1.27 -21.99
CA LYS A 569 -16.14 -2.35 -21.17
C LYS A 569 -15.77 -3.73 -21.72
N GLN A 570 -15.88 -3.95 -23.03
CA GLN A 570 -15.52 -5.21 -23.68
C GLN A 570 -14.02 -5.51 -23.54
N TYR A 571 -13.16 -4.54 -23.81
CA TYR A 571 -11.71 -4.70 -23.68
C TYR A 571 -11.32 -4.99 -22.22
N LYS A 572 -11.89 -4.29 -21.23
CA LYS A 572 -11.70 -4.59 -19.80
C LYS A 572 -12.17 -5.99 -19.39
N SER A 573 -13.12 -6.58 -20.11
CA SER A 573 -13.58 -7.94 -19.85
C SER A 573 -12.65 -9.01 -20.43
N SER A 574 -11.86 -8.67 -21.46
CA SER A 574 -10.86 -9.56 -22.05
C SER A 574 -9.60 -9.71 -21.18
N ILE A 575 -9.20 -8.65 -20.47
CA ILE A 575 -8.06 -8.63 -19.56
C ILE A 575 -8.40 -9.36 -18.25
N HIS A 576 -7.44 -10.09 -17.70
CA HIS A 576 -7.64 -10.74 -16.40
C HIS A 576 -7.76 -9.70 -15.26
N LYS A 577 -8.63 -9.97 -14.27
CA LYS A 577 -8.92 -9.05 -13.16
C LYS A 577 -8.09 -9.38 -11.91
N TRP A 578 -6.82 -9.70 -12.11
CA TRP A 578 -5.95 -10.17 -11.02
C TRP A 578 -5.46 -9.01 -10.15
N SER A 579 -5.33 -9.23 -8.85
CA SER A 579 -4.82 -8.21 -7.92
C SER A 579 -3.30 -8.35 -7.81
N TYR A 580 -2.56 -7.58 -8.62
CA TYR A 580 -1.10 -7.61 -8.61
C TYR A 580 -0.51 -7.22 -7.25
N GLY A 581 -1.09 -6.23 -6.56
CA GLY A 581 -0.66 -5.84 -5.21
C GLY A 581 -0.72 -7.00 -4.24
N ARG A 582 -1.87 -7.69 -4.19
CA ARG A 582 -2.05 -8.85 -3.32
C ARG A 582 -1.07 -9.98 -3.66
N LEU A 583 -0.86 -10.27 -4.95
CA LEU A 583 0.08 -11.30 -5.38
C LEU A 583 1.52 -10.98 -4.98
N LEU A 584 2.00 -9.77 -5.27
CA LEU A 584 3.36 -9.34 -4.91
C LEU A 584 3.55 -9.30 -3.39
N ASP A 585 2.55 -8.86 -2.62
CA ASP A 585 2.59 -8.86 -1.16
C ASP A 585 2.72 -10.29 -0.61
N GLN A 586 2.02 -11.26 -1.20
CA GLN A 586 2.13 -12.66 -0.79
C GLN A 586 3.48 -13.27 -1.15
N ILE A 587 4.01 -12.99 -2.34
CA ILE A 587 5.37 -13.40 -2.75
C ILE A 587 6.39 -12.80 -1.79
N ALA A 588 6.27 -11.50 -1.52
CA ALA A 588 7.17 -10.78 -0.62
C ALA A 588 7.12 -11.35 0.82
N SER A 589 5.91 -11.57 1.35
CA SER A 589 5.74 -12.18 2.66
C SER A 589 6.36 -13.58 2.73
N LYS A 590 6.16 -14.39 1.68
CA LYS A 590 6.69 -15.76 1.64
C LYS A 590 8.21 -15.79 1.46
N ALA A 591 8.79 -14.89 0.67
CA ALA A 591 10.23 -14.77 0.47
C ALA A 591 10.94 -14.42 1.79
N VAL A 592 10.44 -13.40 2.50
CA VAL A 592 10.98 -13.00 3.82
C VAL A 592 10.90 -14.13 4.84
N GLN A 593 9.80 -14.89 4.86
CA GLN A 593 9.66 -16.06 5.74
C GLN A 593 10.71 -17.15 5.48
N ASN A 594 11.28 -17.20 4.27
CA ASN A 594 12.30 -18.17 3.88
C ASN A 594 13.71 -17.55 3.82
N GLY A 595 13.88 -16.31 4.30
CA GLY A 595 15.18 -15.63 4.33
C GLY A 595 15.64 -15.09 2.97
N LEU A 596 14.77 -15.01 1.95
CA LEU A 596 15.12 -14.40 0.66
C LEU A 596 14.91 -12.88 0.68
N ALA A 597 15.89 -12.15 0.15
CA ALA A 597 15.81 -10.71 -0.03
C ALA A 597 14.84 -10.35 -1.17
N ILE A 598 14.24 -9.16 -1.09
CA ILE A 598 13.32 -8.64 -2.11
C ILE A 598 13.79 -7.28 -2.57
N GLU A 599 13.84 -7.10 -3.89
CA GLU A 599 14.19 -5.83 -4.52
C GLU A 599 13.02 -5.35 -5.36
N ALA A 600 12.59 -4.10 -5.15
CA ALA A 600 11.50 -3.51 -5.92
C ALA A 600 12.06 -2.61 -7.02
N VAL A 601 11.80 -2.94 -8.28
CA VAL A 601 12.37 -2.25 -9.45
C VAL A 601 11.30 -1.86 -10.45
N LYS A 602 11.52 -0.81 -11.24
CA LYS A 602 10.56 -0.41 -12.28
C LYS A 602 10.60 -1.43 -13.42
N GLN A 603 9.44 -1.98 -13.79
CA GLN A 603 9.35 -2.88 -14.93
C GLN A 603 9.53 -2.08 -16.24
N PRO A 604 10.47 -2.46 -17.12
CA PRO A 604 10.60 -1.86 -18.44
C PRO A 604 9.45 -2.31 -19.36
N LEU A 605 9.12 -1.47 -20.33
CA LEU A 605 8.15 -1.82 -21.38
C LEU A 605 8.89 -2.65 -22.44
N GLN A 606 8.65 -3.95 -22.47
CA GLN A 606 9.10 -4.83 -23.55
C GLN A 606 7.94 -5.69 -24.06
N GLN A 607 8.05 -6.20 -25.29
CA GLN A 607 6.98 -6.95 -25.93
C GLN A 607 6.77 -8.35 -25.33
N ASN A 608 7.84 -8.99 -24.83
CA ASN A 608 7.78 -10.36 -24.29
C ASN A 608 7.84 -10.38 -22.74
N ALA A 609 6.93 -11.12 -22.10
CA ALA A 609 6.88 -11.27 -20.65
C ALA A 609 8.13 -11.93 -20.04
N GLY A 610 8.77 -12.86 -20.76
CA GLY A 610 10.04 -13.46 -20.32
C GLY A 610 11.17 -12.44 -20.28
N GLU A 611 11.35 -11.68 -21.37
CA GLU A 611 12.36 -10.62 -21.44
C GLU A 611 12.09 -9.50 -20.43
N MET A 612 10.82 -9.16 -20.19
CA MET A 612 10.46 -8.24 -19.10
C MET A 612 10.93 -8.77 -17.74
N ALA A 613 10.78 -10.07 -17.45
CA ALA A 613 11.20 -10.65 -16.17
C ALA A 613 12.73 -10.66 -16.02
N LYS A 614 13.45 -10.98 -17.11
CA LYS A 614 14.93 -10.87 -17.18
C LYS A 614 15.38 -9.44 -16.93
N ALA A 615 14.79 -8.47 -17.62
CA ALA A 615 15.15 -7.07 -17.47
C ALA A 615 14.89 -6.52 -16.06
N VAL A 616 13.85 -7.01 -15.37
CA VAL A 616 13.61 -6.70 -13.95
C VAL A 616 14.73 -7.25 -13.05
N ALA A 617 15.23 -8.47 -13.33
CA ALA A 617 16.36 -9.04 -12.59
C ALA A 617 17.66 -8.26 -12.82
N ILE A 618 17.95 -7.90 -14.07
CA ILE A 618 19.13 -7.10 -14.44
C ILE A 618 19.09 -5.74 -13.73
N ALA A 619 17.98 -5.02 -13.84
CA ALA A 619 17.83 -3.70 -13.23
C ALA A 619 17.94 -3.75 -11.70
N ALA A 620 17.55 -4.86 -11.05
CA ALA A 620 17.76 -5.06 -9.62
C ALA A 620 19.25 -5.20 -9.28
N TYR A 621 19.97 -6.02 -10.04
CA TYR A 621 21.40 -6.22 -9.85
C TYR A 621 22.20 -4.93 -10.06
N GLU A 622 21.92 -4.19 -11.13
CA GLU A 622 22.54 -2.89 -11.42
C GLU A 622 22.27 -1.89 -10.29
N SER A 623 21.03 -1.83 -9.80
CA SER A 623 20.66 -0.97 -8.66
C SER A 623 21.43 -1.35 -7.40
N ARG A 624 21.76 -2.64 -7.21
CA ARG A 624 22.54 -3.11 -6.07
C ARG A 624 24.02 -2.75 -6.19
N GLN A 625 24.61 -2.94 -7.36
CA GLN A 625 26.00 -2.54 -7.59
C GLN A 625 26.19 -1.05 -7.30
N ALA A 626 25.23 -0.23 -7.69
CA ALA A 626 25.21 1.21 -7.42
C ALA A 626 25.05 1.62 -5.94
N ILE A 627 24.72 0.70 -5.03
CA ILE A 627 24.62 0.95 -3.57
C ILE A 627 25.90 0.54 -2.83
N VAL A 628 26.66 -0.40 -3.41
CA VAL A 628 27.87 -0.99 -2.80
C VAL A 628 29.13 -0.28 -3.28
N SER A 629 29.11 0.33 -4.47
CA SER A 629 30.06 1.37 -4.90
C SER A 629 29.72 2.70 -4.26
#